data_AF-A0A5C6EHB9-F1
#
_entry.id   AF-A0A5C6EHB9-F1
#
_cell.length_a   1.000
_cell.length_b   1.000
_cell.length_c   1.000
_cell.angle_alpha   90.00
_cell.angle_beta   90.00
_cell.angle_gamma   90.00
#
_symmetry.space_group_name_H-M   'P 1'
#
loop_
_entity.id
_entity.type
_entity.pdbx_description
1 polymer ?
#
loop_
_entity_poly.entity_id
_entity_poly.type
_entity_poly.pdbx_seq_one_letter_code
_entity_poly.pdbx_strand_id
1 'polypeptide(L)' 'MMLSLNTQGFAILWMAMGKPIGSLDTMIAASCLSHQFTIVTHNVFEFSRVPGLTVENWQ' A
#
# COMPACT_ATOMS: atom_id res chain seq x y z
N MET A 1 9.05 20.07 12.01
CA MET A 1 9.96 18.92 12.09
C MET A 1 9.26 17.74 11.46
N MET A 2 9.53 17.53 10.17
CA MET A 2 8.84 16.56 9.32
C MET A 2 9.54 15.23 9.53
N LEU A 3 8.95 14.34 10.33
CA LEU A 3 9.47 12.98 10.48
C LEU A 3 9.34 12.31 9.10
N SER A 4 10.48 12.15 8.43
CA SER A 4 10.63 11.24 7.31
C SER A 4 10.28 9.85 7.85
N LEU A 5 9.04 9.42 7.61
CA LEU A 5 8.61 8.04 7.80
C LEU A 5 9.31 7.24 6.71
N ASN A 6 10.56 6.89 6.99
CA ASN A 6 11.33 5.93 6.25
C ASN A 6 10.49 4.64 6.15
N THR A 7 10.52 3.99 4.99
CA THR A 7 9.59 2.96 4.47
C THR A 7 9.21 1.83 5.45
N GLN A 8 9.95 1.66 6.55
CA GLN A 8 9.69 0.68 7.61
C GLN A 8 8.60 1.09 8.62
N GLY A 9 8.38 2.39 8.85
CA GLY A 9 7.38 2.88 9.82
C GLY A 9 5.92 2.69 9.37
N PHE A 10 5.72 2.55 8.07
CA PHE A 10 4.39 2.37 7.49
C PHE A 10 3.86 0.96 7.76
N ALA A 11 4.70 -0.06 7.57
CA ALA A 11 4.31 -1.46 7.76
C ALA A 11 3.83 -1.76 9.20
N ILE A 12 4.46 -1.16 10.21
CA ILE A 12 4.09 -1.37 11.63
C ILE A 12 2.75 -0.72 11.99
N LEU A 13 2.45 0.46 11.44
CA LEU A 13 1.18 1.17 11.68
C LEU A 13 0.01 0.41 11.05
N TRP A 14 0.28 -0.19 9.90
CA TRP A 14 -0.65 -0.98 9.12
C TRP A 14 -1.06 -2.28 9.80
N MET A 15 -0.10 -3.00 10.37
CA MET A 15 -0.38 -4.22 11.14
C MET A 15 -1.25 -3.95 12.38
N ALA A 16 -1.11 -2.77 13.00
CA ALA A 16 -1.89 -2.39 14.17
C ALA A 16 -3.36 -2.03 13.87
N MET A 17 -3.71 -1.69 12.62
CA MET A 17 -5.06 -1.28 12.22
C MET A 17 -6.02 -2.44 11.87
N GLY A 18 -5.61 -3.70 12.10
CA GLY A 18 -6.54 -4.83 12.22
C GLY A 18 -7.18 -5.36 10.92
N LYS A 19 -6.67 -4.98 9.74
CA LYS A 19 -7.14 -5.53 8.46
C LYS A 19 -5.95 -5.69 7.49
N PRO A 20 -5.06 -6.67 7.75
CA PRO A 20 -3.85 -6.81 6.97
C PRO A 20 -4.22 -7.09 5.52
N ILE A 21 -3.64 -6.29 4.63
CA ILE A 21 -3.46 -6.65 3.23
C ILE A 21 -2.60 -7.93 3.23
N GLY A 22 -2.85 -8.87 2.32
CA GLY A 22 -2.07 -10.11 2.24
C GLY A 22 -0.56 -9.82 2.24
N SER A 23 0.26 -10.72 2.79
CA SER A 23 1.71 -10.50 2.86
C SER A 23 2.32 -10.21 1.48
N LEU A 24 1.78 -10.84 0.44
CA LEU A 24 2.17 -10.62 -0.96
C LEU A 24 1.71 -9.24 -1.46
N ASP A 25 0.44 -8.91 -1.24
CA ASP A 25 -0.16 -7.64 -1.67
C ASP A 25 0.52 -6.44 -1.00
N THR A 26 1.01 -6.62 0.23
CA THR A 26 1.81 -5.62 0.94
C THR A 26 3.15 -5.37 0.25
N MET A 27 3.83 -6.42 -0.23
CA MET A 27 5.07 -6.28 -1.02
C MET A 27 4.81 -5.62 -2.38
N ILE A 28 3.70 -5.96 -3.03
CA ILE A 28 3.30 -5.33 -4.30
C ILE A 28 3.03 -3.84 -4.07
N ALA A 29 2.21 -3.50 -3.07
CA ALA A 29 1.90 -2.11 -2.73
C ALA A 29 3.16 -1.31 -2.34
N ALA A 30 4.08 -1.90 -1.58
CA ALA A 30 5.34 -1.26 -1.21
C ALA A 30 6.23 -0.99 -2.44
N SER A 31 6.31 -1.94 -3.38
CA SER A 31 7.04 -1.77 -4.63
C SER A 31 6.44 -0.66 -5.49
N CYS A 32 5.11 -0.68 -5.68
CA CYS A 32 4.39 0.36 -6.41
C CYS A 32 4.57 1.75 -5.78
N LEU A 33 4.52 1.84 -4.45
CA LEU A 33 4.72 3.09 -3.73
C LEU A 33 6.16 3.61 -3.83
N SER A 34 7.15 2.72 -3.79
CA SER A 34 8.57 3.08 -3.97
C SER A 34 8.86 3.60 -5.37
N HIS A 35 8.16 3.10 -6.38
CA HIS A 35 8.35 3.47 -7.78
C HIS A 35 7.30 4.46 -8.32
N GLN A 36 6.36 4.90 -7.48
CA GLN A 36 5.21 5.73 -7.85
C GLN A 36 4.39 5.14 -9.02
N PHE A 37 4.27 3.81 -9.06
CA PHE A 37 3.48 3.11 -10.06
C PHE A 37 2.02 3.00 -9.66
N THR A 38 1.16 3.00 -10.67
CA THR A 38 -0.26 2.67 -10.51
C THR A 38 -0.44 1.16 -10.48
N ILE A 39 -1.10 0.65 -9.45
CA ILE A 39 -1.45 -0.77 -9.38
C ILE A 39 -2.78 -1.01 -10.09
N VAL A 40 -2.81 -1.98 -11.00
CA VAL A 40 -4.02 -2.39 -11.71
C VAL A 40 -4.49 -3.72 -11.11
N THR A 41 -5.69 -3.75 -10.53
CA THR A 41 -6.19 -4.93 -9.83
C THR A 41 -7.72 -4.97 -9.78
N HIS A 42 -8.30 -6.17 -9.84
CA HIS A 42 -9.72 -6.36 -9.53
C HIS A 42 -10.03 -6.17 -8.05
N ASN A 43 -9.05 -6.40 -7.16
CA ASN A 43 -9.27 -6.29 -5.73
C ASN A 43 -9.00 -4.86 -5.22
N VAL A 44 -9.63 -3.88 -5.87
CA VAL A 44 -9.44 -2.44 -5.60
C VAL A 44 -9.68 -2.12 -4.13
N PHE A 45 -10.62 -2.81 -3.48
CA PHE A 45 -11.01 -2.55 -2.10
C PHE A 45 -9.88 -2.82 -1.08
N GLU A 46 -9.00 -3.77 -1.36
CA GLU A 46 -7.86 -4.06 -0.48
C GLU A 46 -6.73 -3.06 -0.68
N PHE A 47 -6.38 -2.76 -1.94
CA PHE A 47 -5.28 -1.86 -2.28
C PHE A 47 -5.63 -0.38 -2.07
N SER A 48 -6.89 0.01 -2.21
CA SER A 48 -7.37 1.38 -1.96
C SER A 48 -7.15 1.83 -0.51
N ARG A 49 -6.94 0.88 0.41
CA ARG A 49 -6.64 1.23 1.80
C ARG A 49 -5.28 1.89 1.94
N VAL A 50 -4.34 1.66 1.02
CA VAL A 50 -2.94 2.11 1.10
C VAL A 50 -2.85 3.59 0.74
N PRO A 51 -2.57 4.51 1.69
CA PRO A 51 -2.50 5.92 1.38
C PRO A 51 -1.27 6.18 0.51
N GLY A 52 -1.50 6.90 -0.59
CA GLY A 52 -0.47 7.23 -1.57
C GLY A 52 -0.29 6.19 -2.68
N LEU A 53 -1.04 5.08 -2.66
CA LEU A 53 -1.06 4.12 -3.77
C LEU A 53 -2.14 4.49 -4.78
N THR A 54 -1.75 4.71 -6.04
CA THR A 54 -2.70 4.89 -7.14
C THR A 54 -3.21 3.53 -7.58
N VAL A 55 -4.52 3.31 -7.53
CA VAL A 55 -5.17 2.04 -7.87
C VAL A 55 -6.11 2.26 -9.05
N GLU A 56 -5.98 1.45 -10.09
CA GLU A 56 -6.87 1.44 -11.25
C GLU A 56 -7.54 0.08 -11.42
N ASN A 57 -8.77 0.10 -11.93
CA ASN A 57 -9.49 -1.09 -12.39
C ASN A 57 -9.69 -0.96 -13.90
N TRP A 58 -9.16 -1.91 -14.66
CA TRP A 58 -9.28 -1.93 -16.14
C TRP A 58 -10.39 -2.86 -16.64
N GLN A 59 -11.24 -3.32 -15.72
CA GLN A 59 -12.37 -4.19 -16.01
C GLN A 59 -13.64 -3.40 -16.36
#